data_AF-A0A8B8G0X2-F1
#
_entry.id   AF-A0A8B8G0X2-F1
#
_cell.length_a   1.000
_cell.length_b   1.000
_cell.length_c   1.000
_cell.angle_alpha   90.00
_cell.angle_beta   90.00
_cell.angle_gamma   90.00
#
_symmetry.space_group_name_H-M   'P 1'
#
loop_
_entity.id
_entity.type
_entity.pdbx_description
1 polymer ?
#
loop_
_entity_poly.entity_id
_entity_poly.type
_entity_poly.pdbx_seq_one_letter_code
_entity_poly.pdbx_strand_id
1 'polypeptide(L)'
;MIKMNEKKSNDILHKSRYGRESTKKKIFEVNQISSNDSSQSAIRVLPKRKRSNKLPPSVSRCILNCSLRKGTTNELSIGDIVWAKTGKYPIWPGIITSDPETKTFFKKEKKSISMLHIYYFNDAYKRNWLRLKQIFHFSGKNDILAGNPKLMKQLSRSKLKVKWSRAVQEAECLLSIKKNERLTAFFDTKFISSNHDMKSENNIQTERSSTHPQTSFTPKYMNIIPKLQPKLELENSNYDSATYQENLTNISILQKDHPRILIPELCKLFFTNGWVTGTGGGISIKYNNQIFIAPSGVQKERMEPDDIFVQDMNGADIEVPPYEKNLSKSQCTPIFMCSYIERNAGAVIHIHSPELVKLCLLNPENELRISGLEMIKGIYNEEKGRFYDNDEEVIIPIIENSKYERDLVDTFQLALMKYPSTSAVVVRNHGMYVWGSDWKSAKTQCECYEYVFNIMVFKKINNL
;
A
#
# COMPACT_ATOMS: atom_id res chain seq x y z
N MET A 1 -22.32 -0.42 -68.07
CA MET A 1 -21.61 -1.54 -67.42
C MET A 1 -20.19 -1.09 -67.09
N ILE A 2 -19.98 -0.28 -66.06
CA ILE A 2 -19.50 -0.68 -64.71
C ILE A 2 -18.33 -1.68 -64.77
N LYS A 3 -17.10 -1.16 -64.65
CA LYS A 3 -15.97 -1.83 -64.00
C LYS A 3 -15.21 -0.79 -63.17
N MET A 4 -15.40 -0.85 -61.86
CA MET A 4 -14.62 -0.12 -60.87
C MET A 4 -13.23 -0.75 -60.77
N ASN A 5 -12.18 0.08 -60.86
CA ASN A 5 -10.81 -0.32 -60.52
C ASN A 5 -10.55 0.10 -59.06
N GLU A 6 -10.56 -0.88 -58.16
CA GLU A 6 -10.12 -0.74 -56.78
C GLU A 6 -8.59 -0.65 -56.71
N LYS A 7 -8.07 0.47 -56.20
CA LYS A 7 -6.70 0.53 -55.67
C LYS A 7 -6.70 -0.11 -54.28
N LYS A 8 -6.11 -1.31 -54.19
CA LYS A 8 -5.76 -1.97 -52.92
C LYS A 8 -4.82 -1.08 -52.10
N SER A 9 -5.30 -0.58 -50.97
CA SER A 9 -4.47 -0.08 -49.87
C SER A 9 -4.45 -1.17 -48.80
N ASN A 10 -3.26 -1.69 -48.49
CA ASN A 10 -3.06 -2.66 -47.42
C ASN A 10 -3.16 -1.96 -46.06
N ASP A 11 -4.34 -1.97 -45.45
CA ASP A 11 -4.51 -1.65 -44.02
C ASP A 11 -4.61 -2.96 -43.21
N ILE A 12 -3.63 -3.17 -42.34
CA ILE A 12 -3.60 -4.26 -41.36
C ILE A 12 -4.62 -3.93 -40.26
N LEU A 13 -5.79 -4.58 -40.30
CA LEU A 13 -6.80 -4.53 -39.24
C LEU A 13 -6.38 -5.35 -38.02
N HIS A 14 -6.13 -4.69 -36.89
CA HIS A 14 -6.15 -5.33 -35.57
C HIS A 14 -7.59 -5.37 -35.03
N LYS A 15 -8.20 -6.57 -35.01
CA LYS A 15 -9.50 -6.83 -34.37
C LYS A 15 -9.35 -6.88 -32.84
N SER A 16 -10.16 -6.11 -32.12
CA SER A 16 -10.35 -6.18 -30.67
C SER A 16 -11.25 -7.36 -30.30
N ARG A 17 -10.93 -8.07 -29.21
CA ARG A 17 -11.64 -9.27 -28.69
C ARG A 17 -12.99 -9.00 -28.00
N TYR A 18 -13.46 -7.75 -27.95
CA TYR A 18 -14.81 -7.42 -27.47
C TYR A 18 -15.46 -6.47 -28.46
N GLY A 19 -16.38 -7.00 -29.27
CA GLY A 19 -17.06 -6.29 -30.36
C GLY A 19 -17.80 -5.03 -29.89
N ARG A 20 -17.14 -3.88 -30.03
CA ARG A 20 -17.77 -2.56 -30.01
C ARG A 20 -17.23 -1.75 -31.18
N GLU A 21 -18.11 -1.43 -32.12
CA GLU A 21 -17.84 -0.45 -33.17
C GLU A 21 -17.97 0.96 -32.62
N SER A 22 -16.97 1.81 -32.87
CA SER A 22 -16.98 3.23 -32.52
C SER A 22 -16.67 4.03 -33.77
N THR A 23 -17.69 4.61 -34.39
CA THR A 23 -17.59 5.56 -35.50
C THR A 23 -17.05 6.90 -35.01
N LYS A 24 -15.79 7.22 -35.36
CA LYS A 24 -15.23 8.56 -35.17
C LYS A 24 -15.83 9.52 -36.21
N LYS A 25 -16.83 10.32 -35.83
CA LYS A 25 -17.19 11.54 -36.57
C LYS A 25 -16.27 12.68 -36.13
N LYS A 26 -15.43 13.16 -37.06
CA LYS A 26 -14.80 14.49 -37.00
C LYS A 26 -15.87 15.52 -37.30
N ILE A 27 -16.18 16.40 -36.35
CA ILE A 27 -16.93 17.62 -36.63
C ILE A 27 -15.90 18.69 -37.00
N PHE A 28 -15.94 19.10 -38.27
CA PHE A 28 -15.37 20.34 -38.76
C PHE A 28 -16.46 21.41 -38.61
N GLU A 29 -16.20 22.49 -37.87
CA GLU A 29 -16.98 23.71 -38.01
C GLU A 29 -16.31 24.60 -39.05
N VAL A 30 -17.06 24.90 -40.11
CA VAL A 30 -16.82 26.00 -41.04
C VAL A 30 -18.04 26.90 -40.92
N ASN A 31 -17.82 28.17 -40.55
CA ASN A 31 -18.76 29.24 -40.89
C ASN A 31 -18.02 30.24 -41.78
N GLN A 32 -18.52 30.37 -43.02
CA GLN A 32 -18.18 31.43 -43.95
C GLN A 32 -19.02 32.66 -43.64
N ILE A 33 -18.42 33.86 -43.58
CA ILE A 33 -19.06 35.12 -43.98
C ILE A 33 -18.02 35.98 -44.72
N SER A 34 -18.48 36.52 -45.84
CA SER A 34 -17.82 37.31 -46.87
C SER A 34 -17.51 38.77 -46.47
N SER A 35 -16.62 39.36 -47.27
CA SER A 35 -16.18 40.75 -47.40
C SER A 35 -17.27 41.85 -47.38
N ASN A 36 -16.99 42.98 -46.71
CA ASN A 36 -16.79 44.30 -47.35
C ASN A 36 -16.62 45.45 -46.33
N ASP A 37 -15.70 46.36 -46.70
CA ASP A 37 -15.65 47.82 -46.53
C ASP A 37 -15.60 48.56 -45.18
N SER A 38 -14.51 49.33 -45.08
CA SER A 38 -14.44 50.80 -44.88
C SER A 38 -14.27 51.42 -43.48
N SER A 39 -13.43 52.49 -43.48
CA SER A 39 -13.20 53.58 -42.51
C SER A 39 -12.33 53.31 -41.26
N GLN A 40 -11.04 53.70 -41.28
CA GLN A 40 -10.46 54.99 -40.82
C GLN A 40 -10.51 55.16 -39.29
N SER A 41 -9.40 55.02 -38.55
CA SER A 41 -8.38 56.06 -38.21
C SER A 41 -7.99 55.77 -36.73
N ALA A 42 -6.83 56.07 -36.14
CA ALA A 42 -5.74 56.98 -36.45
C ALA A 42 -4.41 56.50 -35.83
N ILE A 43 -3.38 57.05 -36.43
CA ILE A 43 -1.93 56.97 -36.25
C ILE A 43 -1.46 57.45 -34.86
N ARG A 44 -0.44 56.78 -34.28
CA ARG A 44 0.75 57.50 -33.77
C ARG A 44 2.00 56.62 -33.71
N VAL A 45 3.12 57.29 -33.98
CA VAL A 45 4.31 56.81 -34.67
C VAL A 45 5.53 57.25 -33.85
N LEU A 46 6.51 56.33 -33.72
CA LEU A 46 7.96 56.52 -33.48
C LEU A 46 8.45 56.98 -32.08
N PRO A 47 9.76 56.80 -31.71
CA PRO A 47 10.90 56.41 -32.57
C PRO A 47 11.86 55.32 -32.04
N LYS A 48 12.64 54.77 -33.00
CA LYS A 48 13.97 54.16 -32.82
C LYS A 48 15.07 55.21 -33.06
N ARG A 49 16.20 55.13 -32.32
CA ARG A 49 17.59 55.32 -32.83
C ARG A 49 18.62 55.00 -31.72
N LYS A 50 19.51 54.00 -31.91
CA LYS A 50 20.96 54.04 -32.30
C LYS A 50 21.85 54.74 -31.25
N ARG A 51 23.06 54.31 -30.84
CA ARG A 51 24.10 53.35 -31.29
C ARG A 51 25.20 53.33 -30.17
N SER A 52 25.99 52.26 -30.04
CA SER A 52 27.50 52.27 -30.02
C SER A 52 28.13 51.15 -29.17
N ASN A 53 29.31 50.70 -29.64
CA ASN A 53 30.12 49.55 -29.19
C ASN A 53 31.16 49.91 -28.11
N LYS A 54 31.47 48.98 -27.19
CA LYS A 54 32.82 48.40 -26.87
C LYS A 54 32.91 47.86 -25.41
N LEU A 55 33.85 46.93 -25.21
CA LEU A 55 34.04 45.88 -24.17
C LEU A 55 34.69 46.34 -22.82
N PRO A 56 34.93 45.44 -21.80
CA PRO A 56 34.72 45.64 -20.35
C PRO A 56 36.01 45.91 -19.52
N PRO A 57 35.96 45.96 -18.15
CA PRO A 57 36.16 44.73 -17.35
C PRO A 57 35.39 44.62 -16.01
N SER A 58 35.21 43.36 -15.58
CA SER A 58 35.14 42.79 -14.21
C SER A 58 34.62 43.63 -13.03
N VAL A 59 33.48 43.23 -12.44
CA VAL A 59 33.35 42.78 -11.02
C VAL A 59 32.09 41.91 -10.91
N SER A 60 32.27 40.70 -10.38
CA SER A 60 31.28 39.64 -10.19
C SER A 60 30.04 40.09 -9.39
N ARG A 61 28.87 39.99 -10.02
CA ARG A 61 27.56 40.02 -9.34
C ARG A 61 27.07 38.57 -9.26
N CYS A 62 27.19 37.96 -8.08
CA CYS A 62 26.67 36.62 -7.78
C CYS A 62 25.13 36.63 -7.92
N ILE A 63 24.64 36.16 -9.06
CA ILE A 63 23.27 35.68 -9.22
C ILE A 63 23.32 34.18 -8.96
N LEU A 64 22.84 33.76 -7.79
CA LEU A 64 22.75 32.35 -7.41
C LEU A 64 21.66 31.69 -8.25
N ASN A 65 22.05 30.98 -9.31
CA ASN A 65 21.22 30.00 -9.99
C ASN A 65 21.06 28.77 -9.07
N CYS A 66 19.98 28.70 -8.28
CA CYS A 66 19.61 27.45 -7.61
C CYS A 66 18.98 26.47 -8.63
N SER A 67 19.84 25.74 -9.33
CA SER A 67 19.44 24.59 -10.17
C SER A 67 19.57 23.31 -9.37
N LEU A 68 18.49 22.51 -9.28
CA LEU A 68 18.49 21.18 -8.69
C LEU A 68 19.71 20.37 -9.16
N ARG A 69 20.62 20.05 -8.23
CA ARG A 69 21.82 19.27 -8.54
C ARG A 69 21.38 17.83 -8.85
N LYS A 70 21.59 17.40 -10.10
CA LYS A 70 21.34 16.02 -10.52
C LYS A 70 22.35 15.10 -9.84
N GLY A 71 21.90 13.98 -9.30
CA GLY A 71 22.79 12.98 -8.72
C GLY A 71 23.62 12.27 -9.79
N THR A 72 24.89 12.02 -9.51
CA THR A 72 25.77 11.14 -10.30
C THR A 72 25.81 9.74 -9.66
N THR A 73 26.09 8.68 -10.44
CA THR A 73 26.08 7.28 -9.96
C THR A 73 27.00 7.02 -8.77
N ASN A 74 28.11 7.76 -8.69
CA ASN A 74 29.17 7.48 -7.72
C ASN A 74 28.95 8.19 -6.38
N GLU A 75 27.91 9.03 -6.27
CA GLU A 75 27.63 9.82 -5.06
C GLU A 75 26.44 9.29 -4.25
N LEU A 76 25.54 8.49 -4.85
CA LEU A 76 24.31 8.01 -4.21
C LEU A 76 24.41 6.56 -3.78
N SER A 77 24.06 6.28 -2.52
CA SER A 77 24.03 4.94 -1.94
C SER A 77 22.82 4.75 -1.03
N ILE A 78 22.65 3.51 -0.57
CA ILE A 78 21.59 3.11 0.37
C ILE A 78 21.55 4.09 1.57
N GLY A 79 20.34 4.52 1.96
CA GLY A 79 20.10 5.45 3.05
C GLY A 79 20.16 6.94 2.66
N ASP A 80 20.50 7.27 1.41
CA ASP A 80 20.41 8.65 0.93
C ASP A 80 18.96 9.07 0.70
N ILE A 81 18.66 10.28 1.16
CA ILE A 81 17.38 10.96 0.98
C ILE A 81 17.46 11.78 -0.30
N VAL A 82 16.48 11.62 -1.18
CA VAL A 82 16.47 12.21 -2.51
C VAL A 82 15.11 12.77 -2.87
N TRP A 83 15.09 13.75 -3.75
CA TRP A 83 13.90 14.14 -4.48
C TRP A 83 13.74 13.28 -5.73
N ALA A 84 12.55 12.71 -5.92
CA ALA A 84 12.22 11.81 -7.00
C ALA A 84 11.12 12.40 -7.90
N LYS A 85 11.34 12.40 -9.22
CA LYS A 85 10.40 12.90 -10.23
C LYS A 85 9.89 11.80 -11.15
N THR A 86 8.63 11.40 -10.92
CA THR A 86 8.01 10.28 -11.65
C THR A 86 6.82 10.75 -12.48
N GLY A 87 6.97 10.74 -13.81
CA GLY A 87 5.89 11.07 -14.75
C GLY A 87 5.19 12.39 -14.43
N LYS A 88 3.85 12.36 -14.30
CA LYS A 88 3.01 13.53 -14.00
C LYS A 88 2.93 13.87 -12.51
N TYR A 89 3.42 13.02 -11.61
CA TYR A 89 3.38 13.26 -10.17
C TYR A 89 4.27 14.44 -9.76
N PRO A 90 3.94 15.16 -8.67
CA PRO A 90 4.85 16.16 -8.09
C PRO A 90 6.21 15.53 -7.75
N ILE A 91 7.23 16.38 -7.61
CA ILE A 91 8.52 15.93 -7.08
C ILE A 91 8.28 15.49 -5.63
N TRP A 92 8.67 14.26 -5.30
CA TRP A 92 8.35 13.62 -4.03
C TRP A 92 9.62 13.18 -3.31
N PRO A 93 9.72 13.28 -1.98
CA PRO A 93 10.91 12.85 -1.27
C PRO A 93 10.91 11.32 -1.11
N GLY A 94 12.08 10.70 -1.18
CA GLY A 94 12.24 9.26 -0.96
C GLY A 94 13.63 8.90 -0.44
N ILE A 95 13.78 7.65 -0.01
CA ILE A 95 15.04 7.07 0.46
C ILE A 95 15.48 5.94 -0.47
N ILE A 96 16.78 5.86 -0.74
CA ILE A 96 17.35 4.77 -1.51
C ILE A 96 17.42 3.52 -0.63
N THR A 97 16.80 2.43 -1.08
CA THR A 97 16.75 1.15 -0.38
C THR A 97 16.97 -0.01 -1.35
N SER A 98 17.42 -1.15 -0.84
CA SER A 98 17.42 -2.39 -1.61
C SER A 98 15.99 -2.83 -1.95
N ASP A 99 15.81 -3.31 -3.17
CA ASP A 99 14.60 -3.93 -3.65
C ASP A 99 14.37 -5.27 -2.91
N PRO A 100 13.16 -5.57 -2.40
CA PRO A 100 12.91 -6.76 -1.60
C PRO A 100 13.09 -8.07 -2.36
N GLU A 101 12.77 -8.07 -3.65
CA GLU A 101 12.77 -9.24 -4.51
C GLU A 101 14.19 -9.55 -4.98
N THR A 102 14.88 -8.56 -5.55
CA THR A 102 16.24 -8.73 -6.09
C THR A 102 17.35 -8.57 -5.06
N LYS A 103 17.04 -8.01 -3.87
CA LYS A 103 18.02 -7.60 -2.83
C LYS A 103 19.09 -6.62 -3.33
N THR A 104 18.85 -5.97 -4.47
CA THR A 104 19.75 -4.95 -5.05
C THR A 104 19.10 -3.57 -5.00
N PHE A 105 19.88 -2.51 -4.81
CA PHE A 105 19.38 -1.14 -4.92
C PHE A 105 19.68 -0.51 -6.29
N PHE A 106 20.41 -1.22 -7.14
CA PHE A 106 20.96 -0.73 -8.40
C PHE A 106 20.77 -1.74 -9.52
N LYS A 107 20.23 -1.28 -10.65
CA LYS A 107 19.98 -2.10 -11.85
C LYS A 107 20.52 -1.41 -13.10
N LYS A 108 21.30 -2.13 -13.91
CA LYS A 108 21.73 -1.72 -15.25
C LYS A 108 20.82 -2.34 -16.31
N GLU A 109 20.12 -1.54 -17.09
CA GLU A 109 19.41 -2.03 -18.29
C GLU A 109 20.35 -2.16 -19.50
N LYS A 110 19.92 -2.93 -20.51
CA LYS A 110 20.64 -3.29 -21.76
C LYS A 110 21.29 -2.12 -22.54
N LYS A 111 21.04 -0.85 -22.17
CA LYS A 111 21.58 0.37 -22.80
C LYS A 111 22.40 1.26 -21.83
N SER A 112 23.03 0.68 -20.82
CA SER A 112 23.81 1.41 -19.79
C SER A 112 23.00 2.40 -18.96
N ILE A 113 21.67 2.25 -18.93
CA ILE A 113 20.79 3.08 -18.08
C ILE A 113 20.85 2.51 -16.67
N SER A 114 21.39 3.30 -15.76
CA SER A 114 21.46 2.99 -14.33
C SER A 114 20.17 3.44 -13.63
N MET A 115 19.55 2.52 -12.91
CA MET A 115 18.36 2.76 -12.11
C MET A 115 18.65 2.48 -10.64
N LEU A 116 18.07 3.31 -9.77
CA LEU A 116 18.13 3.14 -8.32
C LEU A 116 16.73 2.82 -7.79
N HIS A 117 16.67 1.94 -6.80
CA HIS A 117 15.44 1.58 -6.13
C HIS A 117 15.14 2.58 -5.00
N ILE A 118 13.98 3.25 -5.11
CA ILE A 118 13.56 4.32 -4.20
C ILE A 118 12.27 3.92 -3.50
N TYR A 119 12.24 4.16 -2.20
CA TYR A 119 11.05 4.14 -1.37
C TYR A 119 10.55 5.57 -1.15
N TYR A 120 9.27 5.86 -1.40
CA TYR A 120 8.71 7.20 -1.23
C TYR A 120 8.19 7.42 0.20
N PHE A 121 8.58 8.54 0.83
CA PHE A 121 8.09 8.92 2.16
C PHE A 121 6.60 9.23 2.14
N ASN A 122 5.86 8.81 3.17
CA ASN A 122 4.41 9.01 3.29
C ASN A 122 3.58 8.88 1.98
N ASP A 123 3.99 7.99 1.06
CA ASP A 123 3.22 7.62 -0.14
C ASP A 123 2.83 6.15 -0.07
N ALA A 124 2.34 5.75 1.12
CA ALA A 124 1.78 4.43 1.39
C ALA A 124 2.63 3.27 0.87
N TYR A 125 3.89 3.23 1.31
CA TYR A 125 4.81 2.13 1.05
C TYR A 125 5.18 1.92 -0.42
N LYS A 126 4.86 2.89 -1.31
CA LYS A 126 5.23 2.79 -2.71
C LYS A 126 6.73 2.80 -2.90
N ARG A 127 7.15 1.99 -3.87
CA ARG A 127 8.53 1.83 -4.31
C ARG A 127 8.59 1.91 -5.82
N ASN A 128 9.72 2.38 -6.35
CA ASN A 128 9.93 2.38 -7.79
C ASN A 128 11.41 2.36 -8.14
N TRP A 129 11.71 1.72 -9.27
CA TRP A 129 13.00 1.84 -9.93
C TRP A 129 13.03 3.16 -10.72
N LEU A 130 13.92 4.08 -10.36
CA LEU A 130 14.05 5.37 -11.01
C LEU A 130 15.39 5.54 -11.71
N ARG A 131 15.37 6.14 -12.90
CA ARG A 131 16.58 6.51 -13.63
C ARG A 131 17.24 7.71 -12.93
N LEU A 132 18.57 7.78 -12.94
CA LEU A 132 19.31 8.88 -12.29
C LEU A 132 18.85 10.29 -12.68
N LYS A 133 18.44 10.49 -13.94
CA LYS A 133 17.90 11.78 -14.42
C LYS A 133 16.61 12.23 -13.71
N GLN A 134 15.95 11.34 -12.98
CA GLN A 134 14.73 11.57 -12.22
C GLN A 134 14.99 11.77 -10.73
N ILE A 135 16.26 11.72 -10.31
CA ILE A 135 16.69 11.73 -8.91
C ILE A 135 17.54 13.00 -8.69
N PHE A 136 17.23 13.73 -7.64
CA PHE A 136 17.94 14.96 -7.26
C PHE A 136 18.28 14.90 -5.77
N HIS A 137 19.35 15.60 -5.36
CA HIS A 137 19.70 15.69 -3.94
C HIS A 137 18.57 16.37 -3.16
N PHE A 138 18.26 15.81 -1.98
CA PHE A 138 17.30 16.41 -1.08
C PHE A 138 17.84 17.73 -0.51
N SER A 139 17.03 18.78 -0.58
CA SER A 139 17.37 20.15 -0.21
C SER A 139 16.37 20.78 0.77
N GLY A 140 15.47 19.98 1.35
CA GLY A 140 14.42 20.48 2.24
C GLY A 140 13.30 21.24 1.52
N LYS A 141 12.23 21.55 2.28
CA LYS A 141 10.97 22.09 1.76
C LYS A 141 11.10 23.45 1.07
N ASN A 142 11.86 24.37 1.65
CA ASN A 142 11.92 25.75 1.17
C ASN A 142 12.63 25.84 -0.18
N ASP A 143 13.74 25.12 -0.32
CA ASP A 143 14.56 25.14 -1.53
C ASP A 143 13.83 24.52 -2.72
N ILE A 144 13.09 23.41 -2.51
CA ILE A 144 12.36 22.75 -3.61
C ILE A 144 11.19 23.62 -4.12
N LEU A 145 10.53 24.35 -3.22
CA LEU A 145 9.43 25.25 -3.57
C LEU A 145 9.94 26.51 -4.29
N ALA A 146 11.07 27.06 -3.84
CA ALA A 146 11.73 28.18 -4.51
C ALA A 146 12.22 27.80 -5.92
N GLY A 147 12.83 26.63 -6.06
CA GLY A 147 13.36 26.14 -7.34
C GLY A 147 12.30 25.64 -8.33
N ASN A 148 11.08 25.33 -7.88
CA ASN A 148 9.99 24.83 -8.73
C ASN A 148 8.63 25.47 -8.43
N PRO A 149 8.37 26.70 -8.90
CA PRO A 149 7.08 27.37 -8.68
C PRO A 149 5.86 26.59 -9.24
N LYS A 150 6.07 25.74 -10.24
CA LYS A 150 5.03 24.85 -10.80
C LYS A 150 4.57 23.77 -9.82
N LEU A 151 5.39 23.40 -8.84
CA LEU A 151 5.07 22.39 -7.84
C LEU A 151 3.85 22.81 -6.99
N MET A 152 3.77 24.08 -6.61
CA MET A 152 2.62 24.63 -5.88
C MET A 152 1.31 24.49 -6.65
N LYS A 153 1.34 24.66 -7.98
CA LYS A 153 0.16 24.43 -8.82
C LYS A 153 -0.23 22.95 -8.88
N GLN A 154 0.76 22.04 -8.88
CA GLN A 154 0.50 20.59 -8.84
C GLN A 154 -0.06 20.13 -7.48
N LEU A 155 0.38 20.76 -6.38
CA LEU A 155 -0.08 20.52 -5.01
C LEU A 155 -1.37 21.29 -4.65
N SER A 156 -2.07 21.87 -5.64
CA SER A 156 -3.30 22.64 -5.41
C SER A 156 -4.44 21.81 -4.82
N ARG A 157 -4.44 20.49 -5.03
CA ARG A 157 -5.44 19.57 -4.45
C ARG A 157 -5.13 19.35 -2.96
N SER A 158 -6.07 19.70 -2.09
CA SER A 158 -5.94 19.63 -0.62
C SER A 158 -5.37 18.29 -0.14
N LYS A 159 -5.95 17.17 -0.60
CA LYS A 159 -5.51 15.80 -0.24
C LYS A 159 -4.04 15.52 -0.57
N LEU A 160 -3.57 15.95 -1.76
CA LEU A 160 -2.20 15.72 -2.20
C LEU A 160 -1.21 16.62 -1.43
N LYS A 161 -1.64 17.83 -1.05
CA LYS A 161 -0.85 18.78 -0.28
C LYS A 161 -0.52 18.26 1.12
N VAL A 162 -1.48 17.64 1.81
CA VAL A 162 -1.26 17.11 3.16
C VAL A 162 -0.30 15.92 3.13
N LYS A 163 -0.55 14.93 2.25
CA LYS A 163 0.37 13.81 2.04
C LYS A 163 1.81 14.27 1.74
N TRP A 164 1.96 15.21 0.81
CA TRP A 164 3.28 15.74 0.43
C TRP A 164 3.97 16.45 1.58
N SER A 165 3.24 17.26 2.35
CA SER A 165 3.82 18.00 3.48
C SER A 165 4.36 17.06 4.55
N ARG A 166 3.63 15.98 4.85
CA ARG A 166 4.09 14.94 5.78
C ARG A 166 5.26 14.13 5.23
N ALA A 167 5.28 13.82 3.93
CA ALA A 167 6.41 13.15 3.29
C ALA A 167 7.69 13.96 3.42
N VAL A 168 7.60 15.28 3.25
CA VAL A 168 8.75 16.18 3.42
C VAL A 168 9.18 16.27 4.87
N GLN A 169 8.24 16.33 5.81
CA GLN A 169 8.55 16.31 7.24
C GLN A 169 9.28 15.01 7.65
N GLU A 170 8.80 13.85 7.20
CA GLU A 170 9.44 12.55 7.47
C GLU A 170 10.89 12.53 6.92
N ALA A 171 11.09 13.05 5.70
CA ALA A 171 12.41 13.18 5.10
C ALA A 171 13.34 14.14 5.86
N GLU A 172 12.83 15.30 6.30
CA GLU A 172 13.59 16.28 7.09
C GLU A 172 14.00 15.70 8.45
N CYS A 173 13.09 14.99 9.11
CA CYS A 173 13.38 14.33 10.38
C CYS A 173 14.48 13.25 10.23
N LEU A 174 14.43 12.42 9.19
CA LEU A 174 15.47 11.41 8.94
C LEU A 174 16.81 12.00 8.52
N LEU A 175 16.83 13.20 7.95
CA LEU A 175 18.07 13.87 7.57
C LEU A 175 18.96 14.15 8.79
N SER A 176 18.35 14.39 9.96
CA SER A 176 19.00 14.56 11.25
C SER A 176 19.68 13.30 11.80
N ILE A 177 19.36 12.13 11.24
CA ILE A 177 19.95 10.83 11.62
C ILE A 177 21.17 10.54 10.74
N LYS A 178 22.16 9.83 11.30
CA LYS A 178 23.31 9.32 10.54
C LYS A 178 22.86 8.40 9.42
N LYS A 179 23.47 8.54 8.24
CA LYS A 179 23.06 7.85 7.00
C LYS A 179 22.91 6.33 7.14
N ASN A 180 23.84 5.67 7.81
CA ASN A 180 23.84 4.22 8.04
C ASN A 180 22.69 3.75 8.94
N GLU A 181 22.17 4.63 9.79
CA GLU A 181 21.07 4.35 10.73
C GLU A 181 19.71 4.75 10.17
N ARG A 182 19.66 5.55 9.09
CA ARG A 182 18.40 6.08 8.52
C ARG A 182 17.43 5.01 8.09
N LEU A 183 17.89 3.95 7.43
CA LEU A 183 16.98 2.87 7.01
C LEU A 183 16.43 2.12 8.22
N THR A 184 17.28 1.83 9.20
CA THR A 184 16.84 1.24 10.46
C THR A 184 15.82 2.16 11.10
N ALA A 185 16.15 3.43 11.38
CA ALA A 185 15.25 4.40 11.99
C ALA A 185 13.96 4.67 11.20
N PHE A 186 14.00 4.56 9.87
CA PHE A 186 12.83 4.73 9.02
C PHE A 186 11.85 3.56 9.13
N PHE A 187 12.37 2.35 9.34
CA PHE A 187 11.56 1.14 9.54
C PHE A 187 11.41 0.76 11.03
N ASP A 188 12.15 1.42 11.94
CA ASP A 188 12.14 1.20 13.38
C ASP A 188 11.05 2.06 14.04
N THR A 189 10.35 1.43 14.96
CA THR A 189 9.02 1.83 15.45
C THR A 189 9.08 3.02 16.41
N LYS A 190 10.26 3.30 16.96
CA LYS A 190 10.47 4.34 18.00
C LYS A 190 10.52 5.77 17.47
N PHE A 191 10.75 5.97 16.17
CA PHE A 191 11.04 7.30 15.62
C PHE A 191 9.84 8.27 15.59
N ILE A 192 8.62 7.73 15.49
CA ILE A 192 7.40 8.56 15.41
C ILE A 192 6.94 8.98 16.81
N SER A 193 7.09 8.12 17.82
CA SER A 193 6.68 8.42 19.20
C SER A 193 7.51 9.54 19.83
N SER A 194 8.83 9.55 19.63
CA SER A 194 9.73 10.52 20.28
C SER A 194 9.62 11.96 19.77
N ASN A 195 9.03 12.18 18.58
CA ASN A 195 8.90 13.52 18.00
C ASN A 195 7.57 14.21 18.35
N HIS A 196 6.63 13.50 18.98
CA HIS A 196 5.41 14.11 19.49
C HIS A 196 5.65 14.82 20.85
N ASP A 197 6.63 14.34 21.63
CA ASP A 197 6.93 14.85 22.97
C ASP A 197 7.80 16.12 22.98
N MET A 198 8.57 16.38 21.90
CA MET A 198 9.45 17.56 21.81
C MET A 198 8.72 18.90 21.64
N LYS A 199 7.38 18.94 21.62
CA LYS A 199 6.60 20.19 21.63
C LYS A 199 5.92 20.51 22.97
N SER A 200 6.03 19.64 23.97
CA SER A 200 5.36 19.82 25.27
C SER A 200 6.31 20.08 26.44
N GLU A 201 7.62 19.91 26.28
CA GLU A 201 8.59 20.12 27.37
C GLU A 201 9.39 21.43 27.19
N ASN A 202 8.70 22.55 27.30
CA ASN A 202 9.31 23.80 27.74
C ASN A 202 8.56 24.24 28.99
N ASN A 203 8.77 23.55 30.10
CA ASN A 203 8.73 24.09 31.46
C ASN A 203 9.07 23.02 32.50
N ILE A 204 9.91 23.42 33.46
CA ILE A 204 10.28 22.75 34.72
C ILE A 204 11.54 21.85 34.64
N GLN A 205 12.68 22.49 34.90
CA GLN A 205 13.85 21.87 35.51
C GLN A 205 13.52 21.55 36.99
N THR A 206 13.79 20.32 37.44
CA THR A 206 14.52 20.06 38.70
C THR A 206 14.90 18.58 38.80
N GLU A 207 16.13 18.36 39.28
CA GLU A 207 16.87 17.10 39.30
C GLU A 207 16.29 16.03 40.25
N ARG A 208 16.49 14.74 39.91
CA ARG A 208 17.27 13.78 40.72
C ARG A 208 17.46 12.42 40.04
N SER A 209 18.67 11.90 40.25
CA SER A 209 19.32 10.66 39.81
C SER A 209 18.80 9.38 40.47
N SER A 210 18.77 8.25 39.73
CA SER A 210 19.47 6.98 40.11
C SER A 210 19.18 5.78 39.17
N THR A 211 20.27 5.26 38.57
CA THR A 211 20.67 3.85 38.35
C THR A 211 19.73 2.80 37.71
N HIS A 212 20.16 2.32 36.53
CA HIS A 212 19.79 1.04 35.88
C HIS A 212 20.37 -0.20 36.60
N PRO A 213 19.83 -1.40 36.29
CA PRO A 213 20.69 -2.42 35.67
C PRO A 213 20.14 -2.95 34.33
N GLN A 214 21.08 -3.19 33.40
CA GLN A 214 20.86 -3.83 32.11
C GLN A 214 20.90 -5.36 32.24
N THR A 215 20.01 -6.06 31.55
CA THR A 215 20.16 -7.50 31.25
C THR A 215 20.00 -7.74 29.76
N SER A 216 21.09 -8.19 29.15
CA SER A 216 21.22 -8.60 27.75
C SER A 216 20.61 -9.99 27.53
N PHE A 217 19.68 -10.12 26.57
CA PHE A 217 19.23 -11.41 26.05
C PHE A 217 19.63 -11.55 24.58
N THR A 218 20.53 -12.49 24.31
CA THR A 218 20.91 -12.95 22.97
C THR A 218 19.98 -14.09 22.53
N PRO A 219 19.47 -14.12 21.29
CA PRO A 219 18.77 -15.29 20.77
C PRO A 219 19.78 -16.35 20.32
N LYS A 220 19.88 -17.45 21.08
CA LYS A 220 20.46 -18.71 20.62
C LYS A 220 19.41 -19.43 19.78
N TYR A 221 19.79 -19.92 18.59
CA TYR A 221 19.49 -21.24 18.03
C TYR A 221 19.78 -21.22 16.52
N MET A 222 21.00 -21.64 16.17
CA MET A 222 21.36 -22.09 14.83
C MET A 222 21.96 -23.50 14.97
N ASN A 223 21.56 -24.36 14.04
CA ASN A 223 22.10 -25.69 13.71
C ASN A 223 21.78 -26.86 14.67
N ILE A 224 20.99 -27.81 14.17
CA ILE A 224 21.35 -29.23 13.98
C ILE A 224 20.45 -29.79 12.87
N ILE A 225 21.07 -30.30 11.79
CA ILE A 225 20.45 -31.07 10.70
C ILE A 225 20.77 -32.55 10.97
N PRO A 226 19.78 -33.46 10.90
CA PRO A 226 20.04 -34.81 10.44
C PRO A 226 19.39 -35.05 9.07
N LYS A 227 20.21 -35.45 8.11
CA LYS A 227 19.79 -35.98 6.81
C LYS A 227 19.02 -37.29 7.04
N LEU A 228 17.77 -37.36 6.58
CA LEU A 228 17.12 -38.62 6.21
C LEU A 228 16.41 -38.44 4.87
N GLN A 229 16.84 -39.21 3.87
CA GLN A 229 16.07 -39.48 2.66
C GLN A 229 15.07 -40.62 2.95
N PRO A 230 13.90 -40.60 2.30
CA PRO A 230 13.31 -41.86 1.85
C PRO A 230 13.08 -41.89 0.34
N LYS A 231 13.24 -43.09 -0.22
CA LYS A 231 12.95 -43.52 -1.58
C LYS A 231 11.49 -43.24 -1.96
N LEU A 232 11.30 -42.79 -3.20
CA LEU A 232 10.03 -42.87 -3.92
C LEU A 232 9.92 -44.27 -4.55
N GLU A 233 8.93 -45.05 -4.11
CA GLU A 233 8.35 -46.15 -4.89
C GLU A 233 6.93 -45.69 -5.29
N LEU A 234 6.66 -45.68 -6.59
CA LEU A 234 5.34 -45.42 -7.15
C LEU A 234 4.49 -46.69 -7.02
N GLU A 235 3.34 -46.60 -6.35
CA GLU A 235 2.23 -47.52 -6.59
C GLU A 235 0.94 -46.76 -6.87
N ASN A 236 0.39 -47.04 -8.05
CA ASN A 236 -0.95 -46.67 -8.47
C ASN A 236 -1.98 -47.39 -7.60
N SER A 237 -2.96 -46.68 -7.05
CA SER A 237 -4.19 -47.32 -6.58
C SER A 237 -5.42 -46.49 -6.91
N ASN A 238 -6.44 -47.22 -7.38
CA ASN A 238 -7.70 -46.74 -7.88
C ASN A 238 -8.49 -45.99 -6.80
N TYR A 239 -9.08 -44.86 -7.20
CA TYR A 239 -9.95 -44.03 -6.36
C TYR A 239 -11.31 -44.73 -6.21
N ASP A 240 -11.51 -45.44 -5.09
CA ASP A 240 -12.75 -46.15 -4.78
C ASP A 240 -13.84 -45.19 -4.27
N SER A 241 -15.09 -45.38 -4.71
CA SER A 241 -16.24 -44.52 -4.35
C SER A 241 -16.67 -44.64 -2.87
N ALA A 242 -16.14 -45.62 -2.13
CA ALA A 242 -16.40 -45.85 -0.72
C ALA A 242 -15.79 -44.76 0.18
N THR A 243 -14.63 -44.21 -0.19
CA THR A 243 -13.91 -43.17 0.58
C THR A 243 -14.68 -41.84 0.62
N TYR A 244 -15.53 -41.60 -0.38
CA TYR A 244 -16.38 -40.41 -0.43
C TYR A 244 -17.54 -40.47 0.56
N GLN A 245 -18.12 -41.66 0.76
CA GLN A 245 -19.17 -41.88 1.76
C GLN A 245 -18.62 -41.88 3.19
N GLU A 246 -17.40 -42.39 3.42
CA GLU A 246 -16.73 -42.31 4.72
C GLU A 246 -16.39 -40.85 5.13
N ASN A 247 -15.98 -40.01 4.18
CA ASN A 247 -15.73 -38.59 4.44
C ASN A 247 -17.00 -37.81 4.81
N LEU A 248 -18.15 -38.14 4.21
CA LEU A 248 -19.45 -37.54 4.55
C LEU A 248 -19.91 -37.93 5.96
N THR A 249 -19.67 -39.17 6.41
CA THR A 249 -19.96 -39.59 7.78
C THR A 249 -19.10 -38.87 8.82
N ASN A 250 -17.85 -38.53 8.51
CA ASN A 250 -16.96 -37.82 9.42
C ASN A 250 -17.32 -36.33 9.62
N ILE A 251 -18.02 -35.69 8.68
CA ILE A 251 -18.50 -34.31 8.84
C ILE A 251 -19.52 -34.20 9.99
N SER A 252 -20.32 -35.26 10.22
CA SER A 252 -21.32 -35.30 11.29
C SER A 252 -20.73 -35.36 12.71
N ILE A 253 -19.42 -35.62 12.85
CA ILE A 253 -18.68 -35.73 14.11
C ILE A 253 -17.79 -34.49 14.35
N LEU A 254 -17.72 -33.56 13.40
CA LEU A 254 -16.93 -32.34 13.56
C LEU A 254 -17.51 -31.49 14.70
N GLN A 255 -16.64 -31.11 15.65
CA GLN A 255 -16.98 -30.16 16.69
C GLN A 255 -17.51 -28.86 16.05
N LYS A 256 -18.50 -28.22 16.69
CA LYS A 256 -19.14 -27.00 16.17
C LYS A 256 -18.14 -25.90 15.80
N ASP A 257 -17.03 -25.81 16.55
CA ASP A 257 -15.97 -24.81 16.34
C ASP A 257 -14.94 -25.24 15.28
N HIS A 258 -15.07 -26.42 14.65
CA HIS A 258 -14.16 -26.86 13.60
C HIS A 258 -14.23 -25.91 12.39
N PRO A 259 -13.10 -25.47 11.81
CA PRO A 259 -13.10 -24.45 10.76
C PRO A 259 -13.96 -24.77 9.53
N ARG A 260 -14.12 -26.05 9.17
CA ARG A 260 -15.02 -26.47 8.07
C ARG A 260 -16.49 -26.10 8.32
N ILE A 261 -16.93 -26.06 9.57
CA ILE A 261 -18.29 -25.64 9.94
C ILE A 261 -18.32 -24.14 10.24
N LEU A 262 -17.32 -23.66 10.98
CA LEU A 262 -17.29 -22.32 11.51
C LEU A 262 -17.04 -21.23 10.44
N ILE A 263 -16.20 -21.49 9.43
CA ILE A 263 -15.93 -20.50 8.37
C ILE A 263 -17.21 -20.17 7.58
N PRO A 264 -17.99 -21.16 7.08
CA PRO A 264 -19.30 -20.91 6.48
C PRO A 264 -20.27 -20.15 7.39
N GLU A 265 -20.39 -20.57 8.67
CA GLU A 265 -21.28 -19.92 9.65
C GLU A 265 -20.94 -18.44 9.83
N LEU A 266 -19.66 -18.14 10.05
CA LEU A 266 -19.17 -16.77 10.20
C LEU A 266 -19.32 -15.96 8.92
N CYS A 267 -19.04 -16.54 7.74
CA CYS A 267 -19.24 -15.83 6.47
C CYS A 267 -20.70 -15.45 6.23
N LYS A 268 -21.66 -16.30 6.62
CA LYS A 268 -23.09 -15.97 6.57
C LYS A 268 -23.47 -14.82 7.51
N LEU A 269 -22.90 -14.80 8.73
CA LEU A 269 -23.06 -13.69 9.66
C LEU A 269 -22.46 -12.40 9.10
N PHE A 270 -21.22 -12.46 8.59
CA PHE A 270 -20.53 -11.30 8.02
C PHE A 270 -21.25 -10.76 6.79
N PHE A 271 -21.87 -11.62 5.99
CA PHE A 271 -22.70 -11.20 4.86
C PHE A 271 -23.93 -10.42 5.34
N THR A 272 -24.59 -10.90 6.39
CA THR A 272 -25.73 -10.23 7.02
C THR A 272 -25.34 -8.85 7.58
N ASN A 273 -24.11 -8.72 8.10
CA ASN A 273 -23.54 -7.44 8.54
C ASN A 273 -23.11 -6.52 7.37
N GLY A 274 -23.16 -7.01 6.13
CA GLY A 274 -22.74 -6.26 4.94
C GLY A 274 -21.22 -6.25 4.69
N TRP A 275 -20.44 -7.08 5.40
CA TRP A 275 -18.98 -7.06 5.37
C TRP A 275 -18.34 -7.87 4.24
N VAL A 276 -18.99 -8.94 3.78
CA VAL A 276 -18.45 -9.87 2.76
C VAL A 276 -19.38 -9.98 1.54
N THR A 277 -19.83 -8.83 1.04
CA THR A 277 -20.74 -8.74 -0.11
C THR A 277 -20.00 -8.89 -1.44
N GLY A 278 -20.72 -9.26 -2.51
CA GLY A 278 -20.15 -9.29 -3.87
C GLY A 278 -18.98 -10.26 -4.05
N THR A 279 -18.97 -11.37 -3.30
CA THR A 279 -17.88 -12.38 -3.24
C THR A 279 -16.57 -11.93 -2.57
N GLY A 280 -16.50 -10.67 -2.14
CA GLY A 280 -15.35 -10.07 -1.47
C GLY A 280 -15.27 -10.42 0.01
N GLY A 281 -14.08 -10.26 0.60
CA GLY A 281 -13.84 -10.57 2.00
C GLY A 281 -13.89 -12.06 2.34
N GLY A 282 -13.84 -12.37 3.63
CA GLY A 282 -13.89 -13.72 4.17
C GLY A 282 -13.09 -13.85 5.47
N ILE A 283 -12.90 -15.09 5.90
CA ILE A 283 -12.11 -15.43 7.08
C ILE A 283 -11.23 -16.64 6.76
N SER A 284 -10.04 -16.66 7.36
CA SER A 284 -9.19 -17.84 7.47
C SER A 284 -8.96 -18.14 8.94
N ILE A 285 -8.86 -19.42 9.29
CA ILE A 285 -8.63 -19.90 10.66
C ILE A 285 -7.46 -20.89 10.66
N LYS A 286 -6.55 -20.74 11.62
CA LYS A 286 -5.50 -21.69 11.94
C LYS A 286 -6.01 -22.68 12.98
N TYR A 287 -5.92 -23.97 12.67
CA TYR A 287 -6.38 -25.06 13.54
C TYR A 287 -5.42 -26.24 13.41
N ASN A 288 -4.84 -26.71 14.52
CA ASN A 288 -3.85 -27.80 14.54
C ASN A 288 -2.70 -27.64 13.54
N ASN A 289 -2.12 -26.43 13.46
CA ASN A 289 -1.07 -26.04 12.49
C ASN A 289 -1.46 -26.11 11.01
N GLN A 290 -2.74 -26.29 10.70
CA GLN A 290 -3.31 -26.18 9.37
C GLN A 290 -4.05 -24.86 9.21
N ILE A 291 -4.02 -24.30 8.02
CA ILE A 291 -4.68 -23.04 7.66
C ILE A 291 -5.88 -23.36 6.78
N PHE A 292 -7.07 -23.07 7.29
CA PHE A 292 -8.34 -23.24 6.58
C PHE A 292 -8.71 -21.96 5.86
N ILE A 293 -9.05 -22.07 4.59
CA ILE A 293 -9.22 -20.93 3.68
C ILE A 293 -10.47 -21.13 2.83
N ALA A 294 -11.34 -20.11 2.83
CA ALA A 294 -12.49 -20.05 1.95
C ALA A 294 -12.10 -20.03 0.46
N PRO A 295 -12.95 -20.58 -0.44
CA PRO A 295 -12.74 -20.46 -1.88
C PRO A 295 -12.95 -19.03 -2.40
N SER A 296 -12.25 -18.72 -3.49
CA SER A 296 -12.37 -17.46 -4.22
C SER A 296 -13.68 -17.41 -5.04
N GLY A 297 -14.23 -16.20 -5.21
CA GLY A 297 -15.32 -15.95 -6.16
C GLY A 297 -16.68 -16.58 -5.85
N VAL A 298 -16.83 -17.27 -4.71
CA VAL A 298 -18.14 -17.83 -4.29
C VAL A 298 -18.97 -16.82 -3.49
N GLN A 299 -20.29 -17.03 -3.49
CA GLN A 299 -21.24 -16.43 -2.55
C GLN A 299 -20.89 -16.88 -1.13
N LYS A 300 -20.38 -15.96 -0.32
CA LYS A 300 -19.75 -16.27 0.99
C LYS A 300 -20.76 -16.83 1.99
N GLU A 301 -22.01 -16.44 1.86
CA GLU A 301 -23.15 -16.86 2.69
C GLU A 301 -23.74 -18.23 2.33
N ARG A 302 -23.24 -18.87 1.26
CA ARG A 302 -23.70 -20.18 0.75
C ARG A 302 -22.58 -21.20 0.60
N MET A 303 -21.47 -20.95 1.28
CA MET A 303 -20.32 -21.84 1.28
C MET A 303 -20.64 -23.11 2.08
N GLU A 304 -20.20 -24.25 1.57
CA GLU A 304 -20.38 -25.54 2.22
C GLU A 304 -19.07 -26.01 2.89
N PRO A 305 -19.13 -26.90 3.89
CA PRO A 305 -17.93 -27.37 4.61
C PRO A 305 -16.84 -28.02 3.75
N ASP A 306 -17.24 -28.64 2.64
CA ASP A 306 -16.37 -29.31 1.67
C ASP A 306 -15.83 -28.35 0.59
N ASP A 307 -16.21 -27.07 0.61
CA ASP A 307 -15.64 -26.02 -0.24
C ASP A 307 -14.33 -25.43 0.32
N ILE A 308 -13.98 -25.77 1.57
CA ILE A 308 -12.84 -25.18 2.29
C ILE A 308 -11.52 -25.85 1.88
N PHE A 309 -10.54 -25.00 1.52
CA PHE A 309 -9.16 -25.38 1.28
C PHE A 309 -8.38 -25.48 2.59
N VAL A 310 -7.42 -26.39 2.67
CA VAL A 310 -6.53 -26.59 3.81
C VAL A 310 -5.09 -26.60 3.33
N GLN A 311 -4.24 -25.77 3.91
CA GLN A 311 -2.80 -25.76 3.62
C GLN A 311 -1.97 -25.78 4.90
N ASP A 312 -0.71 -26.14 4.80
CA ASP A 312 0.25 -26.01 5.90
C ASP A 312 0.76 -24.56 6.06
N MET A 313 1.59 -24.33 7.08
CA MET A 313 2.23 -23.02 7.32
C MET A 313 3.21 -22.60 6.20
N ASN A 314 3.67 -23.52 5.37
CA ASN A 314 4.56 -23.25 4.23
C ASN A 314 3.78 -22.93 2.94
N GLY A 315 2.44 -23.07 2.97
CA GLY A 315 1.55 -22.84 1.83
C GLY A 315 1.34 -24.06 0.92
N ALA A 316 1.80 -25.24 1.32
CA ALA A 316 1.52 -26.48 0.61
C ALA A 316 0.08 -26.94 0.90
N ASP A 317 -0.67 -27.22 -0.17
CA ASP A 317 -2.04 -27.75 -0.05
C ASP A 317 -2.04 -29.14 0.58
N ILE A 318 -2.82 -29.30 1.64
CA ILE A 318 -3.06 -30.57 2.33
C ILE A 318 -4.36 -31.18 1.83
N GLU A 319 -5.43 -30.38 1.81
CA GLU A 319 -6.75 -30.79 1.33
C GLU A 319 -7.34 -29.69 0.46
N VAL A 320 -7.92 -30.09 -0.68
CA VAL A 320 -8.59 -29.19 -1.62
C VAL A 320 -10.01 -29.68 -1.87
N PRO A 321 -10.95 -28.79 -2.23
CA PRO A 321 -12.30 -29.18 -2.59
C PRO A 321 -12.33 -30.14 -3.80
N PRO A 322 -13.44 -30.88 -3.98
CA PRO A 322 -13.64 -31.75 -5.13
C PRO A 322 -13.40 -31.06 -6.46
N TYR A 323 -12.68 -31.72 -7.37
CA TYR A 323 -12.28 -31.14 -8.66
C TYR A 323 -13.49 -30.73 -9.51
N GLU A 324 -14.61 -31.44 -9.39
CA GLU A 324 -15.86 -31.19 -10.11
C GLU A 324 -16.47 -29.82 -9.78
N LYS A 325 -16.19 -29.27 -8.59
CA LYS A 325 -16.69 -27.94 -8.19
C LYS A 325 -15.91 -26.79 -8.84
N ASN A 326 -14.75 -27.06 -9.42
CA ASN A 326 -13.90 -26.07 -10.10
C ASN A 326 -13.63 -24.82 -9.23
N LEU A 327 -13.39 -25.03 -7.94
CA LEU A 327 -13.08 -23.97 -6.99
C LEU A 327 -11.60 -23.62 -7.01
N SER A 328 -11.28 -22.38 -6.64
CA SER A 328 -9.90 -21.92 -6.48
C SER A 328 -9.73 -21.29 -5.10
N LYS A 329 -8.50 -21.36 -4.57
CA LYS A 329 -8.16 -20.78 -3.27
C LYS A 329 -8.33 -19.26 -3.27
N SER A 330 -8.77 -18.69 -2.16
CA SER A 330 -8.93 -17.23 -2.02
C SER A 330 -7.67 -16.47 -2.43
N GLN A 331 -7.85 -15.39 -3.19
CA GLN A 331 -6.76 -14.49 -3.56
C GLN A 331 -6.14 -13.81 -2.32
N CYS A 332 -6.88 -13.73 -1.21
CA CYS A 332 -6.44 -13.07 0.03
C CYS A 332 -5.40 -13.91 0.78
N THR A 333 -5.18 -15.17 0.36
CA THR A 333 -4.28 -16.13 1.02
C THR A 333 -2.90 -15.54 1.35
N PRO A 334 -2.17 -14.88 0.42
CA PRO A 334 -0.85 -14.32 0.72
C PRO A 334 -0.89 -13.27 1.84
N ILE A 335 -1.99 -12.51 1.95
CA ILE A 335 -2.18 -11.49 2.98
C ILE A 335 -2.54 -12.13 4.33
N PHE A 336 -3.39 -13.16 4.33
CA PHE A 336 -3.64 -13.96 5.54
C PHE A 336 -2.35 -14.56 6.09
N MET A 337 -1.51 -15.13 5.22
CA MET A 337 -0.22 -15.71 5.61
C MET A 337 0.73 -14.69 6.23
N CYS A 338 0.71 -13.42 5.80
CA CYS A 338 1.47 -12.37 6.48
C CYS A 338 1.11 -12.27 7.96
N SER A 339 -0.19 -12.32 8.29
CA SER A 339 -0.64 -12.22 9.69
C SER A 339 -0.30 -13.49 10.49
N TYR A 340 -0.41 -14.67 9.88
CA TYR A 340 -0.01 -15.92 10.53
C TYR A 340 1.49 -15.99 10.84
N ILE A 341 2.33 -15.48 9.93
CA ILE A 341 3.79 -15.52 10.05
C ILE A 341 4.30 -14.41 10.97
N GLU A 342 3.86 -13.17 10.75
CA GLU A 342 4.43 -11.97 11.41
C GLU A 342 3.75 -11.64 12.75
N ARG A 343 2.59 -12.24 13.04
CA ARG A 343 1.79 -11.96 14.25
C ARG A 343 1.36 -13.22 15.00
N ASN A 344 1.72 -14.41 14.52
CA ASN A 344 1.26 -15.68 15.08
C ASN A 344 -0.27 -15.71 15.30
N ALA A 345 -1.02 -15.17 14.33
CA ALA A 345 -2.47 -15.13 14.40
C ALA A 345 -3.09 -16.55 14.49
N GLY A 346 -4.25 -16.65 15.14
CA GLY A 346 -5.11 -17.84 15.10
C GLY A 346 -6.25 -17.72 14.10
N ALA A 347 -6.64 -16.50 13.74
CA ALA A 347 -7.60 -16.24 12.67
C ALA A 347 -7.38 -14.85 12.06
N VAL A 348 -7.76 -14.71 10.79
CA VAL A 348 -7.65 -13.46 10.04
C VAL A 348 -8.94 -13.23 9.27
N ILE A 349 -9.54 -12.05 9.44
CA ILE A 349 -10.78 -11.64 8.77
C ILE A 349 -10.45 -10.52 7.78
N HIS A 350 -11.02 -10.64 6.58
CA HIS A 350 -11.01 -9.60 5.57
C HIS A 350 -12.44 -9.12 5.30
N ILE A 351 -12.68 -7.82 5.43
CA ILE A 351 -13.99 -7.22 5.18
C ILE A 351 -13.92 -6.09 4.14
N HIS A 352 -15.00 -5.89 3.40
CA HIS A 352 -15.22 -4.81 2.44
C HIS A 352 -16.29 -3.84 2.98
N SER A 353 -15.99 -3.20 4.11
CA SER A 353 -16.95 -2.29 4.77
C SER A 353 -17.18 -1.00 3.98
N PRO A 354 -18.45 -0.64 3.67
CA PRO A 354 -18.78 0.64 3.06
C PRO A 354 -18.37 1.85 3.92
N GLU A 355 -18.45 1.73 5.24
CA GLU A 355 -18.13 2.81 6.18
C GLU A 355 -16.63 3.09 6.19
N LEU A 356 -15.81 2.04 6.15
CA LEU A 356 -14.38 2.17 5.97
C LEU A 356 -14.01 2.83 4.63
N VAL A 357 -14.72 2.48 3.54
CA VAL A 357 -14.52 3.13 2.24
C VAL A 357 -14.86 4.62 2.31
N LYS A 358 -15.99 5.00 2.92
CA LYS A 358 -16.34 6.42 3.17
C LYS A 358 -15.25 7.13 3.98
N LEU A 359 -14.77 6.49 5.05
CA LEU A 359 -13.70 7.03 5.88
C LEU A 359 -12.40 7.25 5.08
N CYS A 360 -12.02 6.30 4.23
CA CYS A 360 -10.87 6.42 3.33
C CYS A 360 -11.04 7.57 2.31
N LEU A 361 -12.26 7.85 1.85
CA LEU A 361 -12.54 8.98 0.97
C LEU A 361 -12.41 10.32 1.72
N LEU A 362 -12.83 10.37 2.98
CA LEU A 362 -12.73 11.55 3.85
C LEU A 362 -11.31 11.76 4.40
N ASN A 363 -10.52 10.70 4.55
CA ASN A 363 -9.19 10.72 5.14
C ASN A 363 -8.10 10.58 4.06
N PRO A 364 -7.47 11.69 3.61
CA PRO A 364 -6.39 11.61 2.64
C PRO A 364 -5.12 10.99 3.21
N GLU A 365 -5.00 10.83 4.52
CA GLU A 365 -3.79 10.36 5.20
C GLU A 365 -3.63 8.85 5.17
N ASN A 366 -2.41 8.36 5.37
CA ASN A 366 -2.10 6.93 5.36
C ASN A 366 -2.28 6.26 6.75
N GLU A 367 -2.93 6.96 7.66
CA GLU A 367 -3.21 6.51 9.02
C GLU A 367 -4.62 6.98 9.42
N LEU A 368 -5.30 6.15 10.20
CA LEU A 368 -6.45 6.53 11.00
C LEU A 368 -6.00 6.59 12.46
N ARG A 369 -6.38 7.67 13.15
CA ARG A 369 -6.05 7.89 14.57
C ARG A 369 -7.31 8.25 15.32
N ILE A 370 -7.50 7.62 16.48
CA ILE A 370 -8.64 7.88 17.35
C ILE A 370 -8.34 7.46 18.79
N SER A 371 -8.88 8.22 19.74
CA SER A 371 -8.86 7.95 21.18
C SER A 371 -10.21 8.35 21.78
N GLY A 372 -10.43 8.01 23.05
CA GLY A 372 -11.58 8.47 23.82
C GLY A 372 -12.89 7.76 23.49
N LEU A 373 -12.84 6.50 23.04
CA LEU A 373 -14.02 5.68 22.77
C LEU A 373 -13.94 4.38 23.57
N GLU A 374 -15.04 4.00 24.23
CA GLU A 374 -15.08 2.76 25.04
C GLU A 374 -14.79 1.50 24.20
N MET A 375 -15.22 1.48 22.93
CA MET A 375 -15.00 0.36 22.01
C MET A 375 -13.51 0.15 21.66
N ILE A 376 -12.62 1.10 21.97
CA ILE A 376 -11.16 0.91 21.84
C ILE A 376 -10.67 -0.22 22.75
N LYS A 377 -11.32 -0.46 23.90
CA LYS A 377 -10.95 -1.54 24.83
C LYS A 377 -11.11 -2.95 24.26
N GLY A 378 -11.84 -3.09 23.15
CA GLY A 378 -11.93 -4.35 22.42
C GLY A 378 -10.82 -4.57 21.39
N ILE A 379 -9.92 -3.59 21.18
CA ILE A 379 -8.81 -3.66 20.24
C ILE A 379 -7.53 -4.10 20.97
N TYR A 380 -6.82 -5.07 20.41
CA TYR A 380 -5.59 -5.60 20.99
C TYR A 380 -4.37 -4.78 20.55
N ASN A 381 -3.51 -4.42 21.50
CA ASN A 381 -2.21 -3.82 21.24
C ASN A 381 -1.13 -4.92 21.23
N GLU A 382 -0.71 -5.29 20.02
CA GLU A 382 0.28 -6.34 19.77
C GLU A 382 1.66 -6.03 20.38
N GLU A 383 2.05 -4.75 20.47
CA GLU A 383 3.33 -4.33 21.04
C GLU A 383 3.32 -4.42 22.57
N LYS A 384 2.21 -4.05 23.20
CA LYS A 384 2.04 -4.10 24.67
C LYS A 384 1.61 -5.47 25.19
N GLY A 385 1.09 -6.35 24.32
CA GLY A 385 0.55 -7.64 24.72
C GLY A 385 -0.73 -7.55 25.55
N ARG A 386 -1.52 -6.49 25.38
CA ARG A 386 -2.81 -6.28 26.08
C ARG A 386 -3.80 -5.50 25.22
N PHE A 387 -5.07 -5.52 25.59
CA PHE A 387 -6.07 -4.62 25.01
C PHE A 387 -5.78 -3.16 25.39
N TYR A 388 -6.14 -2.22 24.51
CA TYR A 388 -6.04 -0.79 24.79
C TYR A 388 -6.97 -0.37 25.94
N ASP A 389 -6.64 0.72 26.62
CA ASP A 389 -7.56 1.49 27.45
C ASP A 389 -8.29 2.53 26.58
N ASN A 390 -9.41 3.07 27.05
CA ASN A 390 -10.29 3.92 26.23
C ASN A 390 -9.70 5.30 25.90
N ASP A 391 -8.76 5.79 26.71
CA ASP A 391 -8.05 7.07 26.55
C ASP A 391 -6.80 6.96 25.66
N GLU A 392 -6.33 5.75 25.37
CA GLU A 392 -5.18 5.52 24.50
C GLU A 392 -5.50 5.82 23.03
N GLU A 393 -4.50 6.32 22.29
CA GLU A 393 -4.63 6.53 20.84
C GLU A 393 -4.37 5.23 20.08
N VAL A 394 -5.38 4.78 19.32
CA VAL A 394 -5.26 3.68 18.36
C VAL A 394 -4.86 4.25 17.01
N ILE A 395 -3.76 3.73 16.46
CA ILE A 395 -3.24 4.09 15.13
C ILE A 395 -3.44 2.90 14.19
N ILE A 396 -4.20 3.10 13.12
CA ILE A 396 -4.53 2.04 12.15
C ILE A 396 -3.89 2.42 10.80
N PRO A 397 -2.91 1.64 10.30
CA PRO A 397 -2.24 1.96 9.05
C PRO A 397 -3.16 1.75 7.84
N ILE A 398 -3.04 2.64 6.85
CA ILE A 398 -3.69 2.54 5.54
C ILE A 398 -2.63 2.33 4.45
N ILE A 399 -2.73 1.22 3.74
CA ILE A 399 -1.96 0.95 2.51
C ILE A 399 -2.81 1.28 1.28
N GLU A 400 -2.16 1.58 0.15
CA GLU A 400 -2.88 1.83 -1.11
C GLU A 400 -3.29 0.51 -1.75
N ASN A 401 -4.46 0.50 -2.38
CA ASN A 401 -4.93 -0.68 -3.09
C ASN A 401 -4.05 -0.97 -4.31
N SER A 402 -3.93 -2.26 -4.63
CA SER A 402 -3.30 -2.74 -5.84
C SER A 402 -4.31 -3.53 -6.67
N LYS A 403 -4.00 -3.72 -7.96
CA LYS A 403 -4.85 -4.51 -8.86
C LYS A 403 -4.89 -5.98 -8.45
N TYR A 404 -3.79 -6.51 -7.93
CA TYR A 404 -3.65 -7.90 -7.51
C TYR A 404 -3.23 -7.95 -6.04
N GLU A 405 -3.85 -8.84 -5.25
CA GLU A 405 -3.58 -8.93 -3.80
C GLU A 405 -2.16 -9.39 -3.48
N ARG A 406 -1.55 -10.21 -4.36
CA ARG A 406 -0.13 -10.57 -4.22
C ARG A 406 0.81 -9.35 -4.20
N ASP A 407 0.43 -8.27 -4.90
CA ASP A 407 1.25 -7.05 -4.96
C ASP A 407 1.08 -6.20 -3.69
N LEU A 408 0.12 -6.55 -2.82
CA LEU A 408 -0.06 -5.91 -1.50
C LEU A 408 0.86 -6.50 -0.44
N VAL A 409 1.36 -7.73 -0.61
CA VAL A 409 2.12 -8.49 0.39
C VAL A 409 3.25 -7.67 1.00
N ASP A 410 4.14 -7.14 0.15
CA ASP A 410 5.27 -6.32 0.60
C ASP A 410 4.81 -5.10 1.40
N THR A 411 3.81 -4.38 0.91
CA THR A 411 3.28 -3.19 1.59
C THR A 411 2.57 -3.52 2.90
N PHE A 412 1.95 -4.68 2.97
CA PHE A 412 1.28 -5.20 4.15
C PHE A 412 2.31 -5.57 5.21
N GLN A 413 3.33 -6.37 4.88
CA GLN A 413 4.42 -6.73 5.80
C GLN A 413 5.13 -5.48 6.35
N LEU A 414 5.35 -4.46 5.52
CA LEU A 414 5.94 -3.21 5.99
C LEU A 414 5.02 -2.44 6.93
N ALA A 415 3.71 -2.47 6.69
CA ALA A 415 2.75 -1.88 7.62
C ALA A 415 2.79 -2.63 8.96
N LEU A 416 2.92 -3.96 8.95
CA LEU A 416 3.11 -4.73 10.18
C LEU A 416 4.43 -4.34 10.87
N MET A 417 5.55 -4.22 10.16
CA MET A 417 6.82 -3.83 10.76
C MET A 417 6.77 -2.41 11.35
N LYS A 418 6.17 -1.46 10.63
CA LYS A 418 6.12 -0.03 11.03
C LYS A 418 5.12 0.23 12.16
N TYR A 419 4.08 -0.60 12.28
CA TYR A 419 3.01 -0.46 13.28
C TYR A 419 2.95 -1.74 14.13
N PRO A 420 3.88 -1.92 15.08
CA PRO A 420 3.96 -3.14 15.89
C PRO A 420 2.75 -3.27 16.81
N SER A 421 2.08 -2.17 17.15
CA SER A 421 0.94 -2.11 18.06
C SER A 421 -0.42 -2.36 17.41
N THR A 422 -0.49 -2.48 16.07
CA THR A 422 -1.76 -2.66 15.35
C THR A 422 -2.15 -4.13 15.26
N SER A 423 -3.45 -4.42 15.34
CA SER A 423 -4.07 -5.71 14.99
C SER A 423 -4.89 -5.66 13.69
N ALA A 424 -4.81 -4.54 12.96
CA ALA A 424 -5.45 -4.38 11.65
C ALA A 424 -4.64 -3.53 10.67
N VAL A 425 -4.88 -3.77 9.38
CA VAL A 425 -4.39 -2.95 8.27
C VAL A 425 -5.55 -2.63 7.33
N VAL A 426 -5.71 -1.35 6.99
CA VAL A 426 -6.69 -0.88 6.02
C VAL A 426 -6.08 -0.83 4.63
N VAL A 427 -6.79 -1.34 3.63
CA VAL A 427 -6.47 -1.19 2.21
C VAL A 427 -7.42 -0.15 1.61
N ARG A 428 -6.86 0.99 1.19
CA ARG A 428 -7.64 2.17 0.77
C ARG A 428 -8.61 1.84 -0.36
N ASN A 429 -9.88 2.24 -0.20
CA ASN A 429 -10.96 2.00 -1.19
C ASN A 429 -11.16 0.51 -1.52
N HIS A 430 -10.85 -0.37 -0.56
CA HIS A 430 -11.00 -1.82 -0.69
C HIS A 430 -11.62 -2.37 0.59
N GLY A 431 -10.89 -2.36 1.71
CA GLY A 431 -11.34 -3.06 2.90
C GLY A 431 -10.32 -3.02 4.04
N MET A 432 -10.51 -3.89 5.02
CA MET A 432 -9.60 -4.08 6.15
C MET A 432 -9.25 -5.56 6.29
N TYR A 433 -8.03 -5.81 6.76
CA TYR A 433 -7.60 -7.09 7.31
C TYR A 433 -7.39 -6.91 8.81
N VAL A 434 -7.98 -7.79 9.61
CA VAL A 434 -7.87 -7.80 11.08
C VAL A 434 -7.61 -9.23 11.54
N TRP A 435 -6.78 -9.39 12.57
CA TRP A 435 -6.43 -10.71 13.09
C TRP A 435 -6.49 -10.74 14.61
N GLY A 436 -6.48 -11.95 15.16
CA GLY A 436 -6.42 -12.19 16.60
C GLY A 436 -5.81 -13.56 16.90
N SER A 437 -5.57 -13.82 18.19
CA SER A 437 -5.05 -15.10 18.69
C SER A 437 -5.96 -16.29 18.40
N ASP A 438 -7.25 -16.02 18.19
CA ASP A 438 -8.29 -16.96 17.77
C ASP A 438 -9.38 -16.23 16.97
N TRP A 439 -10.36 -16.99 16.49
CA TRP A 439 -11.48 -16.44 15.72
C TRP A 439 -12.39 -15.51 16.52
N LYS A 440 -12.52 -15.71 17.85
CA LYS A 440 -13.37 -14.89 18.73
C LYS A 440 -12.75 -13.51 18.86
N SER A 441 -11.46 -13.46 19.18
CA SER A 441 -10.66 -12.24 19.27
C SER A 441 -10.63 -11.50 17.93
N ALA A 442 -10.37 -12.19 16.81
CA ALA A 442 -10.38 -11.55 15.49
C ALA A 442 -11.76 -10.93 15.16
N LYS A 443 -12.85 -11.66 15.44
CA LYS A 443 -14.23 -11.18 15.20
C LYS A 443 -14.60 -10.00 16.09
N THR A 444 -14.33 -10.07 17.39
CA THR A 444 -14.63 -8.99 18.34
C THR A 444 -13.85 -7.72 18.00
N GLN A 445 -12.56 -7.85 17.64
CA GLN A 445 -11.77 -6.71 17.17
C GLN A 445 -12.33 -6.13 15.87
N CYS A 446 -12.75 -6.98 14.93
CA CYS A 446 -13.41 -6.54 13.70
C CYS A 446 -14.66 -5.69 13.98
N GLU A 447 -15.50 -6.13 14.93
CA GLU A 447 -16.69 -5.38 15.38
C GLU A 447 -16.31 -4.03 15.99
N CYS A 448 -15.27 -3.99 16.83
CA CYS A 448 -14.79 -2.76 17.45
C CYS A 448 -14.24 -1.77 16.42
N TYR A 449 -13.46 -2.26 15.45
CA TYR A 449 -12.97 -1.42 14.35
C TYR A 449 -14.11 -0.86 13.49
N GLU A 450 -15.10 -1.68 13.14
CA GLU A 450 -16.27 -1.20 12.38
C GLU A 450 -17.05 -0.13 13.14
N TYR A 451 -17.26 -0.31 14.45
CA TYR A 451 -17.86 0.72 15.29
C TYR A 451 -17.04 2.01 15.27
N VAL A 452 -15.73 1.89 15.48
CA VAL A 452 -14.79 3.02 15.48
C VAL A 452 -14.83 3.77 14.14
N PHE A 453 -14.85 3.05 13.01
CA PHE A 453 -14.92 3.68 11.68
C PHE A 453 -16.21 4.48 11.47
N ASN A 454 -17.36 3.96 11.92
CA ASN A 454 -18.63 4.67 11.88
C ASN A 454 -18.54 6.01 12.64
N ILE A 455 -18.00 6.00 13.85
CA ILE A 455 -17.83 7.21 14.67
C ILE A 455 -16.83 8.17 14.00
N MET A 456 -15.73 7.68 13.43
CA MET A 456 -14.76 8.51 12.71
C MET A 456 -15.38 9.21 11.50
N VAL A 457 -16.23 8.51 10.73
CA VAL A 457 -16.98 9.10 9.61
C VAL A 457 -17.89 10.21 10.13
N PHE A 458 -18.65 9.95 11.20
CA PHE A 458 -19.51 10.95 11.84
C PHE A 458 -18.71 12.19 12.27
N LYS A 459 -17.58 12.02 12.97
CA LYS A 459 -16.73 13.15 13.39
C LYS A 459 -16.22 13.96 12.20
N LYS A 460 -15.75 13.30 11.13
CA LYS A 460 -15.22 13.98 9.95
C LYS A 460 -16.27 14.74 9.15
N ILE A 461 -17.48 14.21 9.03
CA ILE A 461 -18.58 14.89 8.32
C ILE A 461 -19.03 16.13 9.11
N ASN A 462 -19.04 16.06 10.44
CA ASN A 462 -19.51 17.13 11.31
C ASN A 462 -18.40 18.09 11.80
N ASN A 463 -17.15 17.87 11.40
CA ASN A 463 -15.97 18.64 11.83
C ASN A 463 -15.80 18.69 13.36
N LEU A 464 -15.98 17.55 14.04
CA LEU A 464 -15.83 17.36 15.50
C LEU A 464 -14.42 16.93 15.93
#